data_AF-A0A816G571-F1
#
_entry.id   AF-A0A816G571-F1
#
_cell.length_a   1.000
_cell.length_b   1.000
_cell.length_c   1.000
_cell.angle_alpha   90.00
_cell.angle_beta   90.00
_cell.angle_gamma   90.00
#
_symmetry.space_group_name_H-M   'P 1'
#
loop_
_entity.id
_entity.type
_entity.pdbx_description
1 polymer ?
#
loop_
_entity_poly.entity_id
_entity_poly.type
_entity_poly.pdbx_seq_one_letter_code
_entity_poly.pdbx_strand_id
1 'polypeptide(L)'
;CRGHCQQSINITSSPPELVASKQPNFPQESYPPVQRQFPFSSTQWEQLVSLLDLETFTALDNRIGCPGCADGGIEWIQVDWADATKRVTFESGQLFKGLEGFVVNLRQMREEYVAQL
;
A
#
# COMPACT_ATOMS: atom_id res chain seq x y z
N CYS A 1 -15.47 -7.64 8.59
CA CYS A 1 -14.31 -7.33 9.45
C CYS A 1 -14.74 -6.48 10.64
N ARG A 2 -14.19 -6.73 11.84
CA ARG A 2 -14.38 -5.93 13.06
C ARG A 2 -13.02 -5.48 13.58
N GLY A 3 -12.90 -4.24 14.05
CA GLY A 3 -11.63 -3.66 14.51
C GLY A 3 -10.87 -2.93 13.40
N HIS A 4 -9.54 -3.01 13.41
CA HIS A 4 -8.65 -2.37 12.43
C HIS A 4 -8.69 -3.06 11.07
N CYS A 5 -9.74 -2.78 10.31
CA CYS A 5 -10.04 -3.41 9.03
C CYS A 5 -9.23 -2.89 7.85
N GLN A 6 -8.59 -1.73 8.00
CA GLN A 6 -7.73 -1.14 6.98
C GLN A 6 -6.32 -1.03 7.53
N GLN A 7 -5.38 -1.43 6.70
CA GLN A 7 -3.96 -1.42 6.99
C GLN A 7 -3.23 -0.82 5.80
N SER A 8 -2.33 0.12 6.05
CA SER A 8 -1.60 0.80 5.00
C SER A 8 -0.20 1.19 5.48
N ILE A 9 0.71 1.30 4.52
CA ILE A 9 1.95 2.04 4.69
C ILE A 9 1.95 3.20 3.70
N ASN A 10 2.46 4.34 4.12
CA ASN A 10 2.71 5.51 3.28
C ASN A 10 4.19 5.80 3.30
N ILE A 11 4.83 5.90 2.13
CA ILE A 11 6.27 6.09 2.00
C ILE A 11 6.52 7.36 1.20
N THR A 12 7.26 8.30 1.78
CA THR A 12 7.65 9.57 1.14
C THR A 12 9.14 9.54 0.79
N SER A 13 9.58 10.42 -0.12
CA SER A 13 10.95 10.44 -0.66
C SER A 13 11.84 11.57 -0.14
N SER A 14 11.27 12.61 0.46
CA SER A 14 12.00 13.81 0.86
C SER A 14 11.45 14.48 2.14
N PRO A 15 12.00 14.15 3.33
CA PRO A 15 12.94 13.06 3.56
C PRO A 15 12.28 11.68 3.38
N PRO A 16 13.05 10.60 3.12
CA PRO A 16 12.50 9.26 3.15
C PRO A 16 11.90 8.94 4.52
N GLU A 17 10.62 8.63 4.55
CA GLU A 17 9.87 8.30 5.77
C GLU A 17 8.82 7.24 5.45
N LEU A 18 8.57 6.34 6.40
CA LEU A 18 7.47 5.38 6.33
C LEU A 18 6.50 5.59 7.49
N VAL A 19 5.22 5.72 7.18
CA VAL A 19 4.13 5.76 8.16
C VAL A 19 3.26 4.53 7.98
N ALA A 20 3.19 3.67 9.01
CA ALA A 20 2.25 2.56 9.03
C ALA A 20 1.00 2.95 9.80
N SER A 21 -0.17 2.51 9.32
CA SER A 21 -1.46 2.84 9.92
C SER A 21 -2.42 1.65 9.97
N LYS A 22 -3.24 1.60 11.02
CA LYS A 22 -4.37 0.69 11.23
C LYS A 22 -5.61 1.51 11.57
N GLN A 23 -6.72 1.28 10.87
CA GLN A 23 -7.97 1.98 11.17
C GLN A 23 -9.20 1.11 10.92
N PRO A 24 -10.32 1.35 11.63
CA PRO A 24 -11.58 0.68 11.34
C PRO A 24 -12.23 1.23 10.06
N ASN A 25 -13.14 0.46 9.45
CA ASN A 25 -13.89 0.92 8.27
C ASN A 25 -14.84 2.09 8.58
N PHE A 26 -15.30 2.17 9.83
CA PHE A 26 -16.14 3.23 10.36
C PHE A 26 -15.64 3.59 11.75
N PRO A 27 -15.83 4.83 12.23
CA PRO A 27 -15.40 5.24 13.57
C PRO A 27 -15.89 4.26 14.65
N GLN A 28 -14.96 3.75 15.46
CA GLN A 28 -15.22 2.81 16.55
C GLN A 28 -14.36 3.19 17.76
N GLU A 29 -14.98 3.52 18.89
CA GLU A 29 -14.27 3.94 20.11
C GLU A 29 -13.33 2.84 20.64
N SER A 30 -13.73 1.57 20.53
CA SER A 30 -12.89 0.45 20.98
C SER A 30 -11.70 0.16 20.05
N TYR A 31 -11.67 0.73 18.85
CA TYR A 31 -10.62 0.53 17.85
C TYR A 31 -10.25 1.86 17.20
N PRO A 32 -9.69 2.81 17.96
CA PRO A 32 -9.29 4.09 17.40
C PRO A 32 -8.22 3.88 16.32
N PRO A 33 -8.14 4.75 15.30
CA PRO A 33 -7.04 4.74 14.35
C PRO A 33 -5.69 4.84 15.07
N VAL A 34 -4.72 4.03 14.65
CA VAL A 34 -3.34 4.09 15.14
C VAL A 34 -2.38 4.23 13.98
N GLN A 35 -1.33 5.00 14.18
CA GLN A 35 -0.25 5.17 13.21
C GLN A 35 1.09 5.32 13.92
N ARG A 36 2.17 4.93 13.25
CA ARG A 36 3.53 5.14 13.73
C ARG A 36 4.46 5.44 12.55
N GLN A 37 5.35 6.38 12.77
CA GLN A 37 6.46 6.69 11.88
C GLN A 37 7.63 5.74 12.14
N PHE A 38 8.26 5.27 11.08
CA PHE A 38 9.44 4.42 11.12
C PHE A 38 10.57 5.07 10.32
N PRO A 39 11.82 4.92 10.77
CA PRO A 39 12.97 5.28 9.97
C PRO A 39 12.92 4.54 8.63
N PHE A 40 13.09 5.30 7.55
CA PHE A 40 13.19 4.76 6.20
C PHE A 40 14.40 5.40 5.54
N SER A 41 15.32 4.59 5.01
CA SER A 41 16.56 5.10 4.43
C SER A 41 16.41 5.39 2.93
N SER A 42 17.24 6.30 2.40
CA SER A 42 17.32 6.54 0.95
C SER A 42 17.62 5.26 0.18
N THR A 43 18.45 4.36 0.72
CA THR A 43 18.74 3.06 0.09
C THR A 43 17.50 2.16 0.00
N GLN A 44 16.68 2.10 1.06
CA GLN A 44 15.42 1.34 1.01
C GLN A 44 14.43 1.96 0.01
N TRP A 45 14.38 3.30 -0.05
CA TRP A 45 13.59 4.02 -1.04
C TRP A 45 14.01 3.70 -2.47
N GLU A 46 15.31 3.82 -2.77
CA GLU A 46 15.88 3.51 -4.09
C GLU A 46 15.62 2.05 -4.49
N GLN A 47 15.78 1.10 -3.55
CA GLN A 47 15.47 -0.30 -3.79
C GLN A 47 13.99 -0.51 -4.12
N LEU A 48 13.07 0.10 -3.39
CA LEU A 48 11.63 0.00 -3.66
C LEU A 48 11.28 0.60 -5.04
N VAL A 49 11.77 1.81 -5.33
CA VAL A 49 11.51 2.48 -6.60
C VAL A 49 12.12 1.72 -7.78
N SER A 50 13.25 1.04 -7.59
CA SER A 50 13.87 0.22 -8.64
C SER A 50 13.00 -0.97 -9.11
N LEU A 51 12.05 -1.40 -8.26
CA LEU A 51 11.09 -2.46 -8.59
C LEU A 51 9.88 -1.95 -9.37
N LEU A 52 9.64 -0.63 -9.35
CA LEU A 52 8.49 -0.01 -10.02
C LEU A 52 8.82 0.29 -11.49
N ASP A 53 8.23 -0.48 -12.39
CA ASP A 53 8.05 -0.06 -13.77
C ASP A 53 6.87 0.92 -13.86
N LEU A 54 7.18 2.22 -13.94
CA LEU A 54 6.18 3.27 -13.95
C LEU A 54 5.30 3.24 -15.21
N GLU A 55 5.84 2.86 -16.38
CA GLU A 55 5.05 2.76 -17.62
C GLU A 55 4.05 1.61 -17.48
N THR A 56 4.50 0.45 -17.03
CA THR A 56 3.61 -0.70 -16.78
C THR A 56 2.55 -0.38 -15.73
N PHE A 57 2.90 0.29 -14.64
CA PHE A 57 1.95 0.65 -13.58
C PHE A 57 0.89 1.67 -14.05
N THR A 58 1.31 2.68 -14.81
CA THR A 58 0.39 3.73 -15.29
C THR A 58 -0.58 3.22 -16.35
N ALA A 59 -0.19 2.21 -17.12
CA ALA A 59 -1.02 1.53 -18.11
C ALA A 59 -2.14 0.65 -17.49
N LEU A 60 -2.04 0.30 -16.21
CA LEU A 60 -3.10 -0.46 -15.51
C LEU A 60 -4.40 0.34 -15.41
N ASP A 61 -5.54 -0.34 -15.45
CA ASP A 61 -6.82 0.28 -15.10
C ASP A 61 -6.84 0.70 -13.63
N ASN A 62 -7.56 1.78 -13.30
CA ASN A 62 -7.69 2.25 -11.91
C ASN A 62 -8.41 1.21 -11.02
N ARG A 63 -9.24 0.35 -11.60
CA ARG A 63 -9.95 -0.75 -10.93
C ARG A 63 -9.79 -2.01 -11.75
N ILE A 64 -9.15 -3.03 -11.17
CA ILE A 64 -8.91 -4.31 -11.83
C ILE A 64 -9.81 -5.37 -11.19
N GLY A 65 -10.54 -6.11 -12.01
CA GLY A 65 -11.44 -7.17 -11.56
C GLY A 65 -12.65 -6.64 -10.77
N CYS A 66 -13.01 -7.36 -9.70
CA CYS A 66 -14.14 -7.04 -8.82
C CYS A 66 -13.66 -6.97 -7.36
N PRO A 67 -12.88 -5.93 -6.98
CA PRO A 67 -12.28 -5.86 -5.65
C PRO A 67 -13.35 -5.91 -4.57
N GLY A 68 -13.22 -6.87 -3.65
CA GLY A 68 -14.14 -7.04 -2.53
C GLY A 68 -15.43 -7.80 -2.87
N CYS A 69 -15.54 -8.35 -4.07
CA CYS A 69 -16.63 -9.23 -4.44
C CYS A 69 -16.43 -10.61 -3.81
N ALA A 70 -17.52 -11.35 -3.56
CA ALA A 70 -17.49 -12.66 -2.88
C ALA A 70 -16.77 -12.64 -1.51
N ASP A 71 -16.96 -11.57 -0.74
CA ASP A 71 -16.32 -11.34 0.57
C ASP A 71 -14.78 -11.30 0.53
N GLY A 72 -14.23 -11.03 -0.65
CA GLY A 72 -12.82 -10.85 -0.91
C GLY A 72 -12.20 -9.62 -0.23
N GLY A 73 -10.87 -9.62 -0.13
CA GLY A 73 -10.13 -8.49 0.41
C GLY A 73 -9.88 -7.44 -0.67
N ILE A 74 -9.82 -6.16 -0.30
CA ILE A 74 -9.48 -5.09 -1.23
C ILE A 74 -8.06 -4.61 -0.96
N GLU A 75 -7.25 -4.53 -2.00
CA GLU A 75 -5.94 -3.87 -1.96
C GLU A 75 -5.91 -2.69 -2.92
N TRP A 76 -5.05 -1.72 -2.60
CA TRP A 76 -4.76 -0.61 -3.47
C TRP A 76 -3.28 -0.26 -3.38
N ILE A 77 -2.75 0.24 -4.49
CA ILE A 77 -1.43 0.87 -4.56
C ILE A 77 -1.64 2.25 -5.17
N GLN A 78 -1.10 3.26 -4.50
CA GLN A 78 -1.04 4.61 -5.03
C GLN A 78 0.42 5.01 -5.18
N VAL A 79 0.75 5.58 -6.33
CA VAL A 79 2.05 6.18 -6.62
C VAL A 79 1.79 7.64 -6.99
N ASP A 80 2.53 8.53 -6.35
CA ASP A 80 2.55 9.96 -6.62
C ASP A 80 3.93 10.32 -7.19
N TRP A 81 3.98 10.97 -8.35
CA TRP A 81 5.23 11.41 -8.97
C TRP A 81 5.04 12.75 -9.68
N ALA A 82 6.00 13.65 -9.51
CA ALA A 82 5.94 15.02 -10.04
C ALA A 82 4.57 15.69 -9.74
N ASP A 83 3.74 15.85 -10.76
CA ASP A 83 2.40 16.46 -10.75
C ASP A 83 1.26 15.46 -11.01
N ALA A 84 1.55 14.16 -10.96
CA ALA A 84 0.59 13.11 -11.25
C ALA A 84 0.42 12.12 -10.08
N THR A 85 -0.79 11.56 -10.00
CA THR A 85 -1.17 10.51 -9.07
C THR A 85 -1.84 9.38 -9.84
N LYS A 86 -1.43 8.14 -9.57
CA LYS A 86 -2.15 6.96 -10.03
C LYS A 86 -2.45 6.04 -8.86
N ARG A 87 -3.72 5.66 -8.75
CA ARG A 87 -4.18 4.64 -7.82
C ARG A 87 -4.77 3.47 -8.61
N VAL A 88 -4.35 2.27 -8.25
CA VAL A 88 -4.89 1.00 -8.76
C VAL A 88 -5.51 0.25 -7.59
N THR A 89 -6.77 -0.15 -7.71
CA THR A 89 -7.51 -0.95 -6.72
C THR A 89 -7.85 -2.31 -7.31
N PHE A 90 -7.58 -3.37 -6.55
CA PHE A 90 -7.59 -4.76 -7.03
C PHE A 90 -7.94 -5.74 -5.90
N GLU A 91 -8.22 -6.98 -6.28
CA GLU A 91 -8.51 -8.06 -5.32
C GLU A 91 -7.25 -8.45 -4.53
N SER A 92 -7.40 -8.70 -3.22
CA SER A 92 -6.27 -9.05 -2.36
C SER A 92 -5.52 -10.27 -2.88
N GLY A 93 -4.18 -10.20 -2.87
CA GLY A 93 -3.32 -11.28 -3.33
C GLY A 93 -3.04 -11.28 -4.85
N GLN A 94 -3.76 -10.47 -5.65
CA GLN A 94 -3.51 -10.37 -7.08
C GLN A 94 -2.11 -9.82 -7.40
N LEU A 95 -1.46 -10.35 -8.44
CA LEU A 95 -0.19 -9.87 -8.97
C LEU A 95 -0.36 -9.35 -10.40
N PHE A 96 0.54 -8.49 -10.84
CA PHE A 96 0.56 -7.94 -12.19
C PHE A 96 1.88 -8.27 -12.86
N LYS A 97 1.80 -8.71 -14.12
CA LYS A 97 2.98 -9.02 -14.92
C LYS A 97 3.90 -7.80 -15.02
N GLY A 98 5.16 -7.96 -14.64
CA GLY A 98 6.16 -6.89 -14.64
C GLY A 98 6.20 -6.05 -13.37
N LEU A 99 5.30 -6.29 -12.41
CA LEU A 99 5.26 -5.57 -11.12
C LEU A 99 5.21 -6.52 -9.92
N GLU A 100 5.39 -7.84 -10.13
CA GLU A 100 5.28 -8.84 -9.07
C GLU A 100 6.22 -8.53 -7.90
N GLY A 101 7.47 -8.19 -8.20
CA GLY A 101 8.47 -7.82 -7.19
C GLY A 101 8.05 -6.59 -6.38
N PHE A 102 7.53 -5.56 -7.03
CA PHE A 102 7.05 -4.33 -6.37
C PHE A 102 5.86 -4.62 -5.45
N VAL A 103 4.84 -5.33 -5.96
CA VAL A 103 3.64 -5.67 -5.18
C VAL A 103 3.98 -6.55 -3.98
N VAL A 104 4.81 -7.57 -4.16
CA VAL A 104 5.23 -8.47 -3.06
C VAL A 104 6.02 -7.71 -2.02
N ASN A 105 6.95 -6.84 -2.43
CA ASN A 105 7.76 -6.05 -1.52
C ASN A 105 6.90 -5.08 -0.68
N LEU A 106 5.96 -4.36 -1.30
CA LEU A 106 5.01 -3.49 -0.58
C LEU A 106 4.15 -4.25 0.43
N ARG A 107 3.68 -5.46 0.09
CA ARG A 107 2.91 -6.31 1.01
C ARG A 107 3.75 -6.75 2.20
N GLN A 108 4.98 -7.21 1.95
CA GLN A 108 5.90 -7.64 3.00
C GLN A 108 6.22 -6.49 3.96
N MET A 109 6.53 -5.30 3.42
CA MET A 109 6.74 -4.11 4.22
C MET A 109 5.48 -3.76 5.03
N ARG A 110 4.30 -3.80 4.41
CA ARG A 110 3.04 -3.53 5.11
C ARG A 110 2.88 -4.48 6.29
N GLU A 111 3.04 -5.78 6.09
CA GLU A 111 2.94 -6.79 7.15
C GLU A 111 3.94 -6.54 8.29
N GLU A 112 5.21 -6.27 7.94
CA GLU A 112 6.28 -6.02 8.90
C GLU A 112 6.03 -4.77 9.77
N TYR A 113 5.71 -3.63 9.16
CA TYR A 113 5.55 -2.37 9.90
C TYR A 113 4.20 -2.29 10.63
N VAL A 114 3.14 -2.84 10.04
CA VAL A 114 1.81 -2.87 10.66
C VAL A 114 1.78 -3.84 11.85
N ALA A 115 2.56 -4.92 11.86
CA ALA A 115 2.68 -5.82 13.01
C ALA A 115 3.23 -5.13 14.27
N GLN A 116 3.89 -3.98 14.11
CA GLN A 116 4.49 -3.21 15.21
C GLN A 116 3.55 -2.14 15.79
N LEU A 117 2.36 -1.95 15.21
CA LEU A 117 1.31 -1.06 15.71
C LEU A 117 0.45 -1.75 16.76
#